data_AF-A0A3C1ZAX8-F1
#
_entry.id   AF-A0A3C1ZAX8-F1
#
_cell.length_a   1.000
_cell.length_b   1.000
_cell.length_c   1.000
_cell.angle_alpha   90.00
_cell.angle_beta   90.00
_cell.angle_gamma   90.00
#
_symmetry.space_group_name_H-M   'P 1'
#
loop_
_entity.id
_entity.type
_entity.pdbx_description
1 polymer ?
#
loop_
_entity_poly.entity_id
_entity_poly.type
_entity_poly.pdbx_seq_one_letter_code
_entity_poly.pdbx_strand_id
1 'polypeptide(L)'
;MWNLWHGCHKKSEGCLHCYVFRRDGEFGKDSNEVHKTSSFGLPLRRDRSGAYKVSPGTLLWTCFTSDFFIAEADHWRAEAWQMMRQRMDLRFYIVTKRPERIAQSLPHDWAGGYENVTVACTMENQRRADERLPLFVGLPIRHKAIICEPLLERIDFGDWLGDWCEQVTVGGESGSEARACHFDWVLDIRSQCQVAGVPFFFKQT
;
A
#
# COMPACT_ATOMS: atom_id res chain seq x y z
N MET A 1 -10.90 4.09 -6.44
CA MET A 1 -9.42 4.04 -6.52
C MET A 1 -8.92 5.44 -6.84
N TRP A 2 -7.80 5.84 -6.24
CA TRP A 2 -7.18 7.14 -6.42
C TRP A 2 -5.70 6.95 -6.79
N ASN A 3 -5.40 6.91 -8.10
CA ASN A 3 -4.04 6.83 -8.61
C ASN A 3 -3.52 8.24 -8.86
N LEU A 4 -2.92 8.87 -7.85
CA LEU A 4 -2.48 10.27 -7.89
C LEU A 4 -1.40 10.50 -8.96
N TRP A 5 -0.43 9.59 -8.99
CA TRP A 5 0.64 9.49 -9.96
C TRP A 5 0.70 8.05 -10.48
N HIS A 6 1.29 7.92 -11.65
CA HIS A 6 1.54 6.65 -12.32
C HIS A 6 3.05 6.50 -12.53
N GLY A 7 3.52 5.26 -12.62
CA GLY A 7 4.92 4.91 -12.74
C GLY A 7 5.55 4.54 -11.39
N CYS A 8 6.57 3.68 -11.44
CA CYS A 8 7.31 3.19 -10.28
C CYS A 8 8.69 2.65 -10.68
N HIS A 9 9.53 2.39 -9.67
CA HIS A 9 10.76 1.62 -9.83
C HIS A 9 10.62 0.31 -9.06
N LYS A 10 10.98 -0.83 -9.69
CA LYS A 10 10.93 -2.14 -9.03
C LYS A 10 11.77 -2.10 -7.74
N LYS A 11 11.16 -2.44 -6.59
CA LYS A 11 11.80 -2.34 -5.26
C LYS A 11 12.50 -3.62 -4.82
N SER A 12 11.89 -4.74 -5.16
CA SER A 12 12.17 -6.05 -4.59
C SER A 12 11.59 -7.13 -5.48
N GLU A 13 11.78 -8.38 -5.08
CA GLU A 13 11.47 -9.60 -5.83
C GLU A 13 9.99 -9.69 -6.20
N GLY A 14 9.08 -9.18 -5.37
CA GLY A 14 7.65 -9.07 -5.64
C GLY A 14 7.28 -8.07 -6.73
N CYS A 15 8.22 -7.23 -7.18
CA CYS A 15 8.03 -6.35 -8.33
C CYS A 15 8.43 -6.99 -9.67
N LEU A 16 9.02 -8.19 -9.66
CA LEU A 16 9.58 -8.80 -10.87
C LEU A 16 8.52 -8.95 -11.97
N HIS A 17 7.34 -9.49 -11.65
CA HIS A 17 6.20 -9.65 -12.57
C HIS A 17 5.06 -8.64 -12.33
N CYS A 18 5.41 -7.46 -11.83
CA CYS A 18 4.46 -6.39 -11.53
C CYS A 18 3.50 -6.13 -12.71
N TYR A 19 2.21 -6.17 -12.41
CA TYR A 19 1.17 -6.01 -13.43
C TYR A 19 1.20 -4.63 -14.10
N VAL A 20 1.66 -3.59 -13.42
CA VAL A 20 1.79 -2.23 -13.98
C VAL A 20 2.80 -2.25 -15.13
N PHE A 21 4.01 -2.75 -14.87
CA PHE A 21 5.07 -2.89 -15.88
C PHE A 21 4.65 -3.77 -17.06
N ARG A 22 3.93 -4.85 -16.77
CA ARG A 22 3.42 -5.74 -17.82
C ARG A 22 2.41 -5.03 -18.72
N ARG A 23 1.39 -4.41 -18.12
CA ARG A 23 0.32 -3.71 -18.84
C ARG A 23 0.83 -2.50 -19.61
N ASP A 24 1.71 -1.71 -19.01
CA ASP A 24 2.28 -0.55 -19.69
C ASP A 24 3.15 -0.98 -20.88
N GLY A 25 3.90 -2.07 -20.73
CA GLY A 25 4.70 -2.68 -21.80
C GLY A 25 3.85 -3.13 -23.00
N GLU A 26 2.64 -3.64 -22.79
CA GLU A 26 1.69 -3.98 -23.87
C GLU A 26 1.32 -2.76 -24.74
N PHE A 27 1.44 -1.54 -24.19
CA PHE A 27 1.18 -0.27 -24.89
C PHE A 27 2.47 0.53 -25.18
N GLY A 28 3.65 -0.07 -25.02
CA GLY A 28 4.94 0.61 -25.27
C GLY A 28 5.23 1.78 -24.32
N LYS A 29 4.65 1.78 -23.12
CA LYS A 29 4.88 2.81 -22.10
C LYS A 29 5.96 2.37 -21.11
N ASP A 30 6.86 3.28 -20.75
CA ASP A 30 7.86 3.03 -19.72
C ASP A 30 7.30 3.35 -18.32
N SER A 31 7.05 2.31 -17.52
CA SER A 31 6.58 2.50 -16.14
C SER A 31 7.62 3.15 -15.23
N ASN A 32 8.90 3.30 -15.64
CA ASN A 32 9.88 4.04 -14.86
C ASN A 32 9.64 5.57 -14.91
N GLU A 33 8.84 6.06 -15.86
CA GLU A 33 8.49 7.48 -15.95
C GLU A 33 7.36 7.83 -14.98
N VAL A 34 7.76 8.36 -13.81
CA VAL A 34 6.80 8.78 -12.79
C VAL A 34 6.18 10.13 -13.15
N HIS A 35 4.85 10.16 -13.28
CA HIS A 35 4.12 11.38 -13.63
C HIS A 35 2.79 11.52 -12.88
N LYS A 36 2.39 12.77 -12.60
CA LYS A 36 1.10 13.13 -12.01
C LYS A 36 -0.03 12.76 -12.98
N THR A 37 -1.06 12.08 -12.51
CA THR A 37 -2.21 11.71 -13.35
C THR A 37 -3.30 12.77 -13.30
N SER A 38 -4.25 12.70 -14.24
CA SER A 38 -5.46 13.51 -14.18
C SER A 38 -6.25 13.27 -12.89
N SER A 39 -6.16 12.08 -12.29
CA SER A 39 -6.87 11.69 -11.06
C SER A 39 -6.29 12.29 -9.79
N PHE A 40 -5.19 13.04 -9.86
CA PHE A 40 -4.57 13.67 -8.70
C PHE A 40 -5.56 14.39 -7.79
N GLY A 41 -6.39 15.28 -8.34
CA GLY A 41 -7.38 16.04 -7.56
C GLY A 41 -8.68 15.31 -7.23
N LEU A 42 -8.79 13.99 -7.46
CA LEU A 42 -10.06 13.24 -7.36
C LEU A 42 -10.84 13.48 -6.05
N PRO A 43 -10.23 13.46 -4.84
CA PRO A 43 -10.95 13.68 -3.59
C PRO A 43 -11.60 15.06 -3.50
N LEU A 44 -11.10 16.05 -4.24
CA LEU A 44 -11.64 17.41 -4.21
C LEU A 44 -12.53 17.74 -5.41
N ARG A 45 -12.63 16.85 -6.40
CA ARG A 45 -13.48 17.10 -7.58
C ARG A 45 -14.93 17.26 -7.17
N ARG A 46 -15.56 18.30 -7.70
CA ARG A 46 -16.98 18.60 -7.50
C ARG A 46 -17.76 18.44 -8.81
N ASP A 47 -19.04 18.11 -8.70
CA ASP A 47 -19.97 18.14 -9.83
C ASP A 47 -20.51 19.56 -10.08
N ARG A 48 -21.47 19.70 -11.01
CA ARG A 48 -22.06 20.99 -11.38
C ARG A 48 -22.89 21.62 -10.25
N SER A 49 -23.35 20.82 -9.28
CA SER A 49 -24.06 21.31 -8.09
C SER A 49 -23.11 21.84 -7.02
N GLY A 50 -21.80 21.62 -7.20
CA GLY A 50 -20.79 21.92 -6.19
C GLY A 50 -20.62 20.80 -5.15
N ALA A 51 -21.36 19.69 -5.22
CA ALA A 51 -21.15 18.54 -4.36
C ALA A 51 -19.86 17.79 -4.71
N TYR A 52 -19.18 17.19 -3.72
CA TYR A 52 -18.03 16.33 -3.99
C TYR A 52 -18.46 15.09 -4.79
N LYS A 53 -17.71 14.77 -5.85
CA LYS A 53 -17.97 13.58 -6.69
C LYS A 53 -17.74 12.26 -5.98
N VAL A 54 -16.89 12.25 -4.95
CA VAL A 54 -16.64 11.07 -4.12
C VAL A 54 -17.46 11.22 -2.84
N SER A 55 -18.40 10.31 -2.64
CA SER A 55 -19.30 10.30 -1.48
C SER A 55 -18.55 10.10 -0.16
N PRO A 56 -19.01 10.73 0.94
CA PRO A 56 -18.55 10.40 2.30
C PRO A 56 -18.59 8.90 2.58
N GLY A 57 -17.69 8.41 3.44
CA GLY A 57 -17.52 7.01 3.81
C GLY A 57 -16.78 6.15 2.79
N THR A 58 -16.47 6.67 1.59
CA THR A 58 -15.80 5.90 0.54
C THR A 58 -14.36 5.57 0.91
N LEU A 59 -13.98 4.30 0.75
CA LEU A 59 -12.58 3.85 0.79
C LEU A 59 -11.89 4.11 -0.56
N LEU A 60 -10.86 4.96 -0.55
CA LEU A 60 -9.98 5.20 -1.68
C LEU A 60 -8.68 4.42 -1.52
N TRP A 61 -8.59 3.34 -2.30
CA TRP A 61 -7.33 2.65 -2.59
C TRP A 61 -6.38 3.57 -3.36
N THR A 62 -5.22 3.87 -2.77
CA THR A 62 -4.29 4.90 -3.22
C THR A 62 -3.06 4.29 -3.89
N CYS A 63 -2.64 4.86 -5.03
CA CYS A 63 -1.41 4.47 -5.73
C CYS A 63 -1.33 2.99 -6.12
N PHE A 64 -2.35 2.46 -6.80
CA PHE A 64 -2.30 1.08 -7.31
C PHE A 64 -1.37 0.95 -8.53
N THR A 65 -1.18 2.02 -9.29
CA THR A 65 -0.27 2.05 -10.46
C THR A 65 1.05 2.76 -10.18
N SER A 66 1.43 2.87 -8.90
CA SER A 66 2.65 3.55 -8.43
C SER A 66 2.96 3.14 -6.98
N ASP A 67 3.88 3.82 -6.31
CA ASP A 67 4.05 3.74 -4.85
C ASP A 67 3.90 5.15 -4.27
N PHE A 68 3.18 5.31 -3.16
CA PHE A 68 2.92 6.64 -2.60
C PHE A 68 4.20 7.34 -2.08
N PHE A 69 5.19 6.55 -1.67
CA PHE A 69 6.44 7.03 -1.10
C PHE A 69 7.58 7.04 -2.11
N ILE A 70 7.30 6.96 -3.42
CA ILE A 70 8.31 7.14 -4.47
C ILE A 70 8.89 8.57 -4.45
N ALA A 71 10.19 8.72 -4.70
CA ALA A 71 10.90 9.99 -4.49
C ALA A 71 10.45 11.10 -5.45
N GLU A 72 10.15 10.72 -6.68
CA GLU A 72 9.68 11.56 -7.74
C GLU A 72 8.35 12.25 -7.37
N ALA A 73 7.56 11.65 -6.47
CA ALA A 73 6.31 12.24 -5.99
C ALA A 73 6.50 13.24 -4.83
N ASP A 74 7.72 13.45 -4.32
CA ASP A 74 7.99 14.31 -3.15
C ASP A 74 7.37 15.72 -3.32
N HIS A 75 7.53 16.30 -4.49
CA HIS A 75 7.01 17.64 -4.81
C HIS A 75 5.49 17.72 -4.99
N TRP A 76 4.77 16.60 -5.09
CA TRP A 76 3.30 16.56 -5.13
C TRP A 76 2.68 16.09 -3.80
N ARG A 77 3.46 15.43 -2.94
CA ARG A 77 2.92 14.70 -1.78
C ARG A 77 2.29 15.63 -0.74
N ALA A 78 2.81 16.85 -0.59
CA ALA A 78 2.22 17.83 0.34
C ALA A 78 0.75 18.14 0.00
N GLU A 79 0.44 18.36 -1.28
CA GLU A 79 -0.94 18.54 -1.76
C GLU A 79 -1.79 17.27 -1.54
N ALA A 80 -1.20 16.08 -1.73
CA ALA A 80 -1.89 14.81 -1.47
C ALA A 80 -2.31 14.68 0.00
N TRP A 81 -1.41 15.01 0.94
CA TRP A 81 -1.73 15.02 2.37
C TRP A 81 -2.79 16.06 2.71
N GLN A 82 -2.75 17.25 2.11
CA GLN A 82 -3.80 18.26 2.29
C GLN A 82 -5.17 17.76 1.85
N MET A 83 -5.25 17.04 0.73
CA MET A 83 -6.51 16.44 0.26
C MET A 83 -7.04 15.38 1.23
N MET A 84 -6.15 14.53 1.77
CA MET A 84 -6.54 13.53 2.78
C MET A 84 -7.05 14.19 4.07
N ARG A 85 -6.38 15.26 4.51
CA ARG A 85 -6.79 16.06 5.68
C ARG A 85 -8.09 16.82 5.47
N GLN A 86 -8.35 17.33 4.26
CA GLN A 86 -9.60 18.04 3.95
C GLN A 86 -10.78 17.07 3.86
N ARG A 87 -10.54 15.85 3.36
CA ARG A 87 -11.57 14.82 3.18
C ARG A 87 -11.51 13.77 4.31
N MET A 88 -11.61 14.22 5.56
CA MET A 88 -11.71 13.34 6.74
C MET A 88 -12.94 12.44 6.70
N ASP A 89 -13.93 12.78 5.87
CA ASP A 89 -15.11 11.97 5.60
C ASP A 89 -14.83 10.79 4.65
N LEU A 90 -13.66 10.71 4.00
CA LEU A 90 -13.20 9.58 3.20
C LEU A 90 -12.17 8.76 3.98
N ARG A 91 -11.99 7.48 3.61
CA ARG A 91 -10.89 6.64 4.10
C ARG A 91 -9.87 6.42 2.99
N PHE A 92 -8.58 6.47 3.30
CA PHE A 92 -7.49 6.28 2.34
C PHE A 92 -6.67 5.07 2.73
N TYR A 93 -6.43 4.17 1.77
CA TYR A 93 -5.61 2.97 1.99
C TYR A 93 -4.40 3.01 1.07
N ILE A 94 -3.22 3.17 1.67
CA ILE A 94 -1.93 3.28 0.98
C ILE A 94 -1.19 1.96 1.13
N VAL A 95 -0.78 1.35 0.03
CA VAL A 95 0.10 0.17 0.04
C VAL A 95 1.49 0.61 -0.40
N THR A 96 2.54 0.15 0.28
CA THR A 96 3.91 0.50 -0.08
C THR A 96 4.91 -0.62 0.18
N LYS A 97 5.97 -0.64 -0.62
CA LYS A 97 7.20 -1.44 -0.39
C LYS A 97 8.36 -0.57 0.13
N ARG A 98 8.09 0.69 0.50
CA ARG A 98 9.09 1.72 0.84
C ARG A 98 8.91 2.29 2.26
N PRO A 99 8.79 1.46 3.32
CA PRO A 99 8.61 1.97 4.67
C PRO A 99 9.74 2.92 5.11
N GLU A 100 10.96 2.74 4.59
CA GLU A 100 12.13 3.57 4.89
C GLU A 100 11.95 5.05 4.52
N ARG A 101 11.05 5.37 3.58
CA ARG A 101 10.78 6.74 3.15
C ARG A 101 9.65 7.41 3.90
N ILE A 102 8.89 6.67 4.73
CA ILE A 102 7.68 7.20 5.33
C ILE A 102 8.00 8.36 6.26
N ALA A 103 8.92 8.20 7.21
CA ALA A 103 9.20 9.21 8.23
C ALA A 103 9.53 10.60 7.65
N GLN A 104 10.36 10.66 6.61
CA GLN A 104 10.72 11.91 5.92
C GLN A 104 9.60 12.46 5.01
N SER A 105 8.57 11.67 4.74
CA SER A 105 7.49 12.00 3.80
C SER A 105 6.19 12.42 4.50
N LEU A 106 6.15 12.41 5.83
CA LEU A 106 4.98 12.79 6.62
C LEU A 106 4.80 14.31 6.63
N PRO A 107 3.56 14.82 6.64
CA PRO A 107 3.31 16.24 6.74
C PRO A 107 3.60 16.74 8.17
N HIS A 108 3.88 18.03 8.34
CA HIS A 108 4.21 18.61 9.65
C HIS A 108 3.08 18.49 10.68
N ASP A 109 1.83 18.46 10.21
CA ASP A 109 0.61 18.34 11.02
C ASP A 109 0.15 16.89 11.20
N TRP A 110 1.01 15.91 10.95
CA TRP A 110 0.68 14.48 11.01
C TRP A 110 0.15 14.01 12.38
N ALA A 111 0.58 14.65 13.48
CA ALA A 111 0.03 14.47 14.83
C ALA A 111 -0.23 13.00 15.27
N GLY A 112 0.68 12.08 14.92
CA GLY A 112 0.57 10.65 15.28
C GLY A 112 -0.32 9.81 14.35
N GLY A 113 -0.67 10.34 13.17
CA GLY A 113 -1.45 9.66 12.14
C GLY A 113 -2.82 10.27 11.94
N TYR A 114 -3.15 10.59 10.69
CA TYR A 114 -4.51 10.92 10.30
C TYR A 114 -5.42 9.69 10.49
N GLU A 115 -6.51 9.86 11.24
CA GLU A 115 -7.52 8.82 11.54
C GLU A 115 -8.09 8.16 10.27
N ASN A 116 -8.13 8.90 9.17
CA ASN A 116 -8.69 8.41 7.93
C ASN A 116 -7.65 7.80 6.97
N VAL A 117 -6.42 7.57 7.41
CA VAL A 117 -5.34 7.00 6.60
C VAL A 117 -4.84 5.70 7.19
N THR A 118 -4.99 4.62 6.43
CA THR A 118 -4.35 3.33 6.67
C THR A 118 -3.13 3.18 5.76
N VAL A 119 -2.00 2.77 6.32
CA VAL A 119 -0.82 2.39 5.56
C VAL A 119 -0.59 0.90 5.72
N ALA A 120 -0.43 0.20 4.62
CA ALA A 120 -0.06 -1.20 4.58
C ALA A 120 1.33 -1.37 4.00
N CYS A 121 2.19 -2.09 4.72
CA CYS A 121 3.54 -2.42 4.23
C CYS A 121 3.53 -3.81 3.60
N THR A 122 4.05 -3.92 2.37
CA THR A 122 4.17 -5.21 1.70
C THR A 122 5.38 -5.99 2.24
N MET A 123 5.19 -7.27 2.55
CA MET A 123 6.22 -8.22 2.97
C MET A 123 6.04 -9.50 2.15
N GLU A 124 6.84 -9.63 1.09
CA GLU A 124 6.68 -10.67 0.07
C GLU A 124 7.47 -11.96 0.36
N ASN A 125 8.48 -11.89 1.22
CA ASN A 125 9.29 -13.02 1.69
C ASN A 125 9.94 -12.68 3.04
N GLN A 126 10.58 -13.67 3.70
CA GLN A 126 11.19 -13.48 5.02
C GLN A 126 12.20 -12.33 5.01
N ARG A 127 13.09 -12.30 4.00
CA ARG A 127 14.09 -11.25 3.85
C ARG A 127 13.50 -9.84 3.85
N ARG A 128 12.29 -9.67 3.29
CA ARG A 128 11.60 -8.38 3.22
C ARG A 128 10.84 -8.10 4.51
N ALA A 129 10.31 -9.13 5.18
CA ALA A 129 9.74 -8.99 6.51
C ALA A 129 10.81 -8.48 7.50
N ASP A 130 11.98 -9.13 7.55
CA ASP A 130 13.10 -8.78 8.43
C ASP A 130 13.60 -7.34 8.21
N GLU A 131 13.65 -6.89 6.95
CA GLU A 131 14.07 -5.52 6.59
C GLU A 131 13.01 -4.48 6.98
N ARG A 132 11.73 -4.78 6.76
CA ARG A 132 10.65 -3.79 6.76
C ARG A 132 9.92 -3.71 8.10
N LEU A 133 9.72 -4.82 8.81
CA LEU A 133 8.98 -4.86 10.08
C LEU A 133 9.58 -3.94 11.14
N PRO A 134 10.89 -3.98 11.45
CA PRO A 134 11.45 -3.16 12.51
C PRO A 134 11.27 -1.66 12.25
N LEU A 135 11.40 -1.26 10.98
CA LEU A 135 11.16 0.12 10.55
C LEU A 135 9.67 0.46 10.68
N PHE A 136 8.80 -0.40 10.14
CA PHE A 136 7.39 -0.11 9.97
C PHE A 136 6.63 -0.01 11.30
N VAL A 137 6.95 -0.88 12.27
CA VAL A 137 6.35 -0.87 13.62
C VAL A 137 6.61 0.47 14.32
N GLY A 138 7.84 0.99 14.21
CA GLY A 138 8.25 2.24 14.86
C GLY A 138 7.71 3.53 14.22
N LEU A 139 7.03 3.45 13.07
CA LEU A 139 6.51 4.65 12.41
C LEU A 139 5.26 5.20 13.11
N PRO A 140 5.08 6.53 13.15
CA PRO A 140 3.95 7.18 13.83
C PRO A 140 2.66 7.11 12.98
N ILE A 141 2.29 5.93 12.49
CA ILE A 141 1.07 5.69 11.72
C ILE A 141 0.02 5.11 12.65
N ARG A 142 -1.19 5.66 12.62
CA ARG A 142 -2.30 5.22 13.47
C ARG A 142 -2.85 3.86 13.05
N HIS A 143 -3.20 3.72 11.77
CA HIS A 143 -3.78 2.50 11.21
C HIS A 143 -2.73 1.79 10.35
N LYS A 144 -2.16 0.71 10.86
CA LYS A 144 -1.13 -0.09 10.18
C LYS A 144 -1.68 -1.45 9.78
N ALA A 145 -1.29 -1.91 8.60
CA ALA A 145 -1.59 -3.25 8.11
C ALA A 145 -0.35 -3.88 7.46
N ILE A 146 -0.38 -5.20 7.32
CA ILE A 146 0.63 -5.96 6.57
C ILE A 146 -0.04 -6.55 5.32
N ILE A 147 0.68 -6.53 4.20
CA ILE A 147 0.28 -7.21 2.96
C ILE A 147 1.38 -8.17 2.54
N CYS A 148 1.06 -9.46 2.43
CA CYS A 148 1.90 -10.46 1.80
C CYS A 148 1.35 -10.75 0.40
N GLU A 149 1.53 -9.80 -0.52
CA GLU A 149 1.10 -9.91 -1.91
C GLU A 149 2.13 -9.23 -2.87
N PRO A 150 2.76 -10.00 -3.78
CA PRO A 150 2.69 -11.45 -3.87
C PRO A 150 3.39 -12.12 -2.66
N LEU A 151 2.80 -13.18 -2.12
CA LEU A 151 3.50 -14.08 -1.19
C LEU A 151 4.41 -15.00 -2.00
N LEU A 152 5.72 -14.88 -1.80
CA LEU A 152 6.74 -15.59 -2.58
C LEU A 152 7.43 -16.72 -1.82
N GLU A 153 7.43 -16.64 -0.50
CA GLU A 153 8.07 -17.60 0.40
C GLU A 153 7.27 -17.65 1.71
N ARG A 154 7.54 -18.66 2.55
CA ARG A 154 7.07 -18.66 3.93
C ARG A 154 7.60 -17.42 4.67
N ILE A 155 6.77 -16.84 5.53
CA ILE A 155 7.13 -15.73 6.39
C ILE A 155 6.78 -16.10 7.82
N ASP A 156 7.79 -16.11 8.67
CA ASP A 156 7.68 -16.16 10.12
C ASP A 156 7.77 -14.72 10.66
N PHE A 157 6.66 -14.25 11.23
CA PHE A 157 6.59 -12.96 11.88
C PHE A 157 7.11 -13.00 13.32
N GLY A 158 7.34 -14.18 13.91
CA GLY A 158 7.70 -14.33 15.32
C GLY A 158 6.79 -13.50 16.23
N ASP A 159 7.39 -12.72 17.13
CA ASP A 159 6.68 -11.85 18.07
C ASP A 159 6.36 -10.46 17.49
N TRP A 160 6.55 -10.23 16.19
CA TRP A 160 6.27 -8.92 15.58
C TRP A 160 4.77 -8.63 15.43
N LEU A 161 3.92 -9.65 15.35
CA LEU A 161 2.46 -9.44 15.26
C LEU A 161 1.88 -9.09 16.63
N GLY A 162 0.93 -8.16 16.66
CA GLY A 162 0.19 -7.78 17.85
C GLY A 162 -0.79 -6.64 17.57
N ASP A 163 -1.31 -6.03 18.63
CA ASP A 163 -2.42 -5.05 18.60
C ASP A 163 -2.17 -3.80 17.73
N TRP A 164 -0.90 -3.53 17.37
CA TRP A 164 -0.56 -2.43 16.46
C TRP A 164 -0.97 -2.72 15.00
N CYS A 165 -1.10 -3.99 14.63
CA CYS A 165 -1.40 -4.44 13.28
C CYS A 165 -2.90 -4.73 13.16
N GLU A 166 -3.61 -3.93 12.37
CA GLU A 166 -5.06 -4.07 12.22
C GLU A 166 -5.46 -5.27 11.37
N GLN A 167 -4.58 -5.71 10.47
CA GLN A 167 -4.79 -6.88 9.64
C GLN A 167 -3.51 -7.34 8.92
N VAL A 168 -3.48 -8.64 8.61
CA VAL A 168 -2.58 -9.24 7.62
C VAL A 168 -3.40 -9.74 6.43
N THR A 169 -3.07 -9.26 5.24
CA THR A 169 -3.66 -9.74 3.98
C THR A 169 -2.66 -10.58 3.21
N VAL A 170 -3.06 -11.75 2.73
CA VAL A 170 -2.21 -12.66 1.94
C VAL A 170 -2.79 -12.88 0.55
N GLY A 171 -1.94 -12.85 -0.48
CA GLY A 171 -2.32 -13.16 -1.85
C GLY A 171 -1.13 -13.58 -2.73
N GLY A 172 -1.40 -14.43 -3.73
CA GLY A 172 -0.43 -14.84 -4.74
C GLY A 172 -0.16 -13.78 -5.81
N GLU A 173 0.81 -14.07 -6.67
CA GLU A 173 1.17 -13.22 -7.80
C GLU A 173 0.12 -13.27 -8.91
N SER A 174 -0.14 -12.13 -9.55
CA SER A 174 -1.10 -12.05 -10.66
C SER A 174 -0.43 -12.19 -12.03
N GLY A 175 -1.12 -12.80 -13.00
CA GLY A 175 -0.71 -12.85 -14.41
C GLY A 175 -0.34 -14.25 -14.89
N SER A 176 -0.07 -14.41 -16.19
CA SER A 176 0.31 -15.72 -16.77
C SER A 176 1.63 -16.26 -16.23
N GLU A 177 2.56 -15.35 -15.90
CA GLU A 177 3.87 -15.66 -15.33
C GLU A 177 3.86 -15.66 -13.79
N ALA A 178 2.69 -15.86 -13.16
CA ALA A 178 2.57 -15.85 -11.71
C ALA A 178 3.44 -16.96 -11.09
N ARG A 179 4.32 -16.58 -10.16
CA ARG A 179 5.05 -17.54 -9.33
C ARG A 179 4.09 -18.25 -8.38
N ALA A 180 4.41 -19.52 -8.09
CA ALA A 180 3.59 -20.35 -7.22
C ALA A 180 3.46 -19.76 -5.81
N CYS A 181 2.22 -19.58 -5.37
CA CYS A 181 1.87 -19.27 -3.99
C CYS A 181 1.45 -20.57 -3.31
N HIS A 182 2.29 -21.10 -2.42
CA HIS A 182 1.98 -22.37 -1.76
C HIS A 182 0.99 -22.17 -0.61
N PHE A 183 -0.06 -22.99 -0.58
CA PHE A 183 -1.17 -22.84 0.36
C PHE A 183 -0.76 -23.07 1.83
N ASP A 184 0.27 -23.90 2.08
CA ASP A 184 0.82 -24.11 3.41
C ASP A 184 1.42 -22.82 4.00
N TRP A 185 2.04 -21.96 3.19
CA TRP A 185 2.54 -20.66 3.66
C TRP A 185 1.39 -19.73 4.06
N VAL A 186 0.27 -19.76 3.32
CA VAL A 186 -0.94 -19.00 3.64
C VAL A 186 -1.54 -19.46 4.97
N LEU A 187 -1.63 -20.78 5.18
CA LEU A 187 -2.14 -21.36 6.42
C LEU A 187 -1.22 -21.07 7.61
N ASP A 188 0.10 -21.07 7.40
CA ASP A 188 1.08 -20.72 8.43
C ASP A 188 0.90 -19.27 8.90
N ILE A 189 0.81 -18.31 7.97
CA ILE A 189 0.56 -16.90 8.31
C ILE A 189 -0.79 -16.74 9.03
N ARG A 190 -1.84 -17.44 8.57
CA ARG A 190 -3.13 -17.44 9.26
C ARG A 190 -3.00 -17.92 10.71
N SER A 191 -2.26 -19.00 10.95
CA SER A 191 -2.03 -19.53 12.30
C SER A 191 -1.31 -18.51 13.19
N GLN A 192 -0.26 -17.86 12.67
CA GLN A 192 0.45 -16.80 13.39
C GLN A 192 -0.49 -15.62 13.74
N CYS A 193 -1.35 -15.21 12.81
CA CYS A 193 -2.36 -14.17 13.06
C CYS A 193 -3.36 -14.57 14.15
N GLN A 194 -3.82 -15.83 14.14
CA GLN A 194 -4.73 -16.35 15.16
C GLN A 194 -4.10 -16.35 16.57
N VAL A 195 -2.84 -16.74 16.68
CA VAL A 195 -2.09 -16.70 17.95
C VAL A 195 -1.92 -15.26 18.44
N ALA A 196 -1.63 -14.33 17.55
CA ALA A 196 -1.42 -12.91 17.87
C ALA A 196 -2.73 -12.09 18.01
N GLY A 197 -3.90 -12.68 17.77
CA GLY A 197 -5.18 -11.96 17.78
C GLY A 197 -5.37 -10.96 16.64
N VAL A 198 -4.61 -11.06 15.55
CA VAL A 198 -4.64 -10.14 14.41
C VAL A 198 -5.61 -10.66 13.33
N PRO A 199 -6.51 -9.82 12.78
CA PRO A 199 -7.37 -10.19 11.67
C PRO A 199 -6.59 -10.67 10.43
N PHE A 200 -7.04 -11.78 9.84
CA PHE A 200 -6.43 -12.38 8.65
C PHE A 200 -7.38 -12.34 7.46
N PHE A 201 -6.88 -11.95 6.29
CA PHE A 201 -7.60 -11.95 5.03
C PHE A 201 -6.82 -12.69 3.95
N PHE A 202 -7.45 -13.63 3.27
CA PHE A 202 -6.89 -14.30 2.11
C PHE A 202 -7.60 -13.85 0.83
N LYS A 203 -6.83 -13.50 -0.19
CA LYS A 203 -7.35 -12.93 -1.44
C LYS A 203 -7.40 -13.94 -2.58
N GLN A 204 -6.25 -14.53 -2.93
CA GLN A 204 -6.10 -15.48 -4.04
C GLN A 204 -4.75 -16.22 -3.92
N THR A 205 -4.64 -17.37 -4.60
CA THR A 205 -3.35 -17.98 -4.97
C THR A 205 -3.01 -17.65 -6.41
#